data_AF-A0ABC8SBA1-F1
#
_entry.id   AF-A0ABC8SBA1-F1
#
_cell.length_a   1.000
_cell.length_b   1.000
_cell.length_c   1.000
_cell.angle_alpha   90.00
_cell.angle_beta   90.00
_cell.angle_gamma   90.00
#
_symmetry.space_group_name_H-M   'P 1'
#
loop_
_entity.id
_entity.type
_entity.pdbx_description
1 polymer ?
#
loop_
_entity_poly.entity_id
_entity_poly.type
_entity_poly.pdbx_seq_one_letter_code
_entity_poly.pdbx_strand_id
1 'polypeptide(L)'
;CPTIVSMDPELNRYILMNEAKGVVPCYPQCMLDILGECNIAPVHGSIHKNMRGFLLAVVSPTMIRDQLLPKIDEFMRSHQSN
;
A
#
# COMPACT_ATOMS: atom_id res chain seq x y z
N CYS A 1 -14.31 9.61 -18.30
CA CYS A 1 -13.42 10.20 -17.29
C CYS A 1 -12.24 10.79 -18.04
N PRO A 2 -12.07 12.12 -18.12
CA PRO A 2 -10.86 12.70 -18.68
C PRO A 2 -9.67 12.31 -17.79
N THR A 3 -8.63 11.71 -18.39
CA THR A 3 -7.45 11.23 -17.66
C THR A 3 -6.21 11.90 -18.24
N ILE A 4 -5.39 12.47 -17.35
CA ILE A 4 -4.08 13.01 -17.70
C ILE A 4 -3.03 11.98 -17.28
N VAL A 5 -2.15 11.62 -18.19
CA VAL A 5 -1.05 10.68 -17.93
C VAL A 5 0.25 11.46 -17.77
N SER A 6 0.88 11.34 -16.60
CA SER A 6 2.17 11.99 -16.31
C SER A 6 3.30 10.97 -16.41
N MET A 7 4.25 11.25 -17.31
CA MET A 7 5.54 10.54 -17.41
C MET A 7 6.70 11.39 -16.85
N ASP A 8 6.38 12.54 -16.27
CA ASP A 8 7.36 13.44 -15.67
C ASP A 8 7.67 13.00 -14.22
N PRO A 9 8.94 12.69 -13.90
CA PRO A 9 9.31 12.19 -12.58
C PRO A 9 9.19 13.26 -11.47
N GLU A 10 9.40 14.54 -11.77
CA GLU A 10 9.29 15.63 -10.80
C GLU A 10 7.82 15.87 -10.44
N LEU A 11 6.94 15.89 -11.45
CA LEU A 11 5.49 15.99 -11.24
C LEU A 11 4.96 14.79 -10.47
N ASN A 12 5.39 13.57 -10.82
CA ASN A 12 4.99 12.36 -10.11
C ASN A 12 5.45 12.38 -8.64
N ARG A 13 6.69 12.81 -8.38
CA ARG A 13 7.20 12.99 -7.01
C ARG A 13 6.40 14.03 -6.24
N TYR A 14 6.09 15.16 -6.87
CA TYR A 14 5.29 16.22 -6.26
C TYR A 14 3.91 15.69 -5.86
N ILE A 15 3.21 14.98 -6.76
CA ILE A 15 1.88 14.40 -6.49
C ILE A 15 1.95 13.38 -5.34
N LEU A 16 2.91 12.46 -5.38
CA LEU A 16 3.02 11.38 -4.37
C LEU A 16 3.44 11.88 -2.99
N MET A 17 4.32 12.88 -2.91
CA MET A 17 4.78 13.44 -1.63
C MET A 17 3.77 14.40 -0.99
N ASN A 18 2.79 14.88 -1.77
CA ASN A 18 1.73 15.77 -1.33
C ASN A 18 0.37 15.08 -1.35
N GLU A 19 0.35 13.78 -1.02
CA GLU A 19 -0.89 13.03 -0.86
C GLU A 19 -1.87 13.77 0.06
N ALA A 20 -3.14 13.88 -0.37
CA ALA A 20 -4.21 14.66 0.28
C ALA A 20 -4.03 16.19 0.29
N LYS A 21 -2.99 16.74 -0.34
CA LYS A 21 -2.81 18.18 -0.60
C LYS A 21 -3.04 18.49 -2.08
N GLY A 22 -4.29 18.39 -2.52
CA GLY A 22 -4.73 18.76 -3.87
C GLY A 22 -5.07 17.58 -4.79
N VAL A 23 -4.55 16.38 -4.51
CA VAL A 23 -4.93 15.15 -5.21
C VAL A 23 -5.27 14.07 -4.19
N VAL A 24 -6.35 13.34 -4.46
CA VAL A 24 -6.81 12.20 -3.66
C VAL A 24 -6.62 10.92 -4.50
N PRO A 25 -6.09 9.82 -3.93
CA PRO A 25 -6.03 8.54 -4.61
C PRO A 25 -7.41 8.10 -5.11
N CYS A 26 -7.49 7.76 -6.39
CA CYS A 26 -8.72 7.25 -7.00
C CYS A 26 -8.42 5.92 -7.70
N TYR A 27 -9.25 4.92 -7.42
CA TYR A 27 -9.16 3.59 -7.98
C TYR A 27 -10.42 3.28 -8.79
N PRO A 28 -10.34 2.41 -9.82
CA PRO A 28 -11.52 1.97 -10.56
C PRO A 28 -12.57 1.32 -9.65
N GLN A 29 -13.86 1.43 -10.01
CA GLN A 29 -14.97 0.87 -9.23
C GLN A 29 -14.81 -0.62 -8.95
N CYS A 30 -14.30 -1.40 -9.92
CA CYS A 30 -14.08 -2.83 -9.72
C CYS A 30 -13.14 -3.16 -8.55
N MET A 31 -12.19 -2.27 -8.23
CA MET A 31 -11.32 -2.44 -7.08
C MET A 31 -12.07 -2.21 -5.76
N LEU A 32 -13.00 -1.27 -5.73
CA LEU A 32 -13.90 -1.06 -4.58
C LEU A 32 -14.81 -2.28 -4.38
N ASP A 33 -15.37 -2.81 -5.46
CA ASP A 33 -16.29 -3.94 -5.41
C ASP A 33 -15.62 -5.21 -4.86
N ILE A 34 -14.33 -5.41 -5.17
CA ILE A 34 -13.55 -6.57 -4.73
C ILE A 34 -12.98 -6.37 -3.31
N LEU A 35 -12.41 -5.20 -3.02
CA LEU A 35 -11.67 -4.97 -1.77
C LEU A 35 -12.54 -4.41 -0.64
N GLY A 36 -13.71 -3.84 -0.98
CA GLY A 36 -14.60 -3.18 -0.05
C GLY A 36 -14.17 -1.76 0.33
N GLU A 37 -15.13 -1.00 0.88
CA GLU A 37 -14.95 0.42 1.25
C GLU A 37 -14.05 0.63 2.47
N CYS A 38 -13.88 -0.39 3.31
CA CYS A 38 -13.02 -0.35 4.49
C CYS A 38 -11.56 -0.71 4.22
N ASN A 39 -11.19 -0.96 2.94
CA ASN A 39 -9.81 -1.21 2.56
C ASN A 39 -8.96 0.07 2.68
N ILE A 40 -7.63 -0.05 2.79
CA ILE A 40 -6.73 1.11 2.86
C ILE A 40 -6.72 1.97 1.58
N ALA A 41 -6.97 1.38 0.41
CA ALA A 41 -6.94 2.08 -0.87
C ALA A 41 -8.04 3.16 -1.03
N PRO A 42 -9.31 2.92 -0.66
CA PRO A 42 -10.36 3.92 -0.77
C PRO A 42 -10.53 4.84 0.44
N VAL A 43 -9.94 4.53 1.59
CA VAL A 43 -10.03 5.42 2.77
C VAL A 43 -9.04 6.57 2.65
N HIS A 44 -9.41 7.73 3.19
CA HIS A 44 -8.55 8.93 3.18
C HIS A 44 -8.48 9.59 4.56
N GLY A 45 -7.64 10.61 4.68
CA GLY A 45 -7.52 11.41 5.90
C GLY A 45 -6.98 10.64 7.11
N SER A 46 -7.62 10.85 8.27
CA SER A 46 -7.16 10.27 9.55
C SER A 46 -7.27 8.75 9.59
N ILE A 47 -8.29 8.17 8.96
CA ILE A 47 -8.49 6.72 8.88
C ILE A 47 -7.33 6.09 8.10
N HIS A 48 -7.03 6.62 6.91
CA HIS A 48 -5.89 6.18 6.11
C HIS A 48 -4.57 6.29 6.90
N LYS A 49 -4.35 7.43 7.57
CA LYS A 49 -3.14 7.66 8.39
C LYS A 49 -3.00 6.62 9.50
N ASN A 50 -4.08 6.29 10.20
CA ASN A 50 -4.08 5.32 11.28
C ASN A 50 -3.86 3.89 10.77
N MET A 51 -4.56 3.49 9.71
CA MET A 51 -4.37 2.18 9.07
C MET A 51 -2.92 2.01 8.57
N ARG A 52 -2.37 3.02 7.88
CA ARG A 52 -0.98 3.03 7.43
C ARG A 52 0.00 2.89 8.59
N GLY A 53 -0.25 3.61 9.69
CA GLY A 53 0.58 3.51 10.90
C GLY A 53 0.58 2.11 11.50
N PHE A 54 -0.60 1.49 11.61
CA PHE A 54 -0.73 0.11 12.09
C PHE A 54 0.00 -0.89 11.17
N LEU A 55 -0.20 -0.79 9.86
CA LEU A 55 0.48 -1.66 8.89
C LEU A 55 2.00 -1.54 9.01
N LEU A 56 2.53 -0.31 9.10
CA LEU A 56 3.97 -0.08 9.26
C LEU A 56 4.54 -0.63 10.57
N ALA A 57 3.74 -0.71 11.64
CA ALA A 57 4.17 -1.36 12.88
C ALA A 57 4.31 -2.87 12.69
N VAL A 58 3.34 -3.50 12.00
CA VAL A 58 3.35 -4.93 11.66
C VAL A 58 4.52 -5.29 10.75
N VAL A 59 4.85 -4.42 9.79
CA VAL A 59 6.00 -4.61 8.87
C VAL A 59 7.21 -3.74 9.25
N SER A 60 7.42 -3.48 10.53
CA SER A 60 8.59 -2.71 10.97
C SER A 60 9.89 -3.47 10.71
N PRO A 61 11.04 -2.80 10.57
CA PRO A 61 12.31 -3.46 10.26
C PRO A 61 12.68 -4.60 11.22
N THR A 62 12.38 -4.44 12.50
CA THR A 62 12.58 -5.49 13.53
C THR A 62 11.62 -6.66 13.32
N MET A 63 10.33 -6.39 13.10
CA MET A 63 9.34 -7.44 12.81
C MET A 63 9.69 -8.22 11.54
N ILE A 64 10.15 -7.53 10.50
CA ILE A 64 10.59 -8.16 9.26
C ILE A 64 11.77 -9.09 9.54
N ARG A 65 12.84 -8.56 10.14
CA ARG A 65 14.08 -9.32 10.34
C ARG A 65 13.90 -10.50 11.29
N ASP A 66 13.21 -10.28 12.39
CA ASP A 66 13.22 -11.22 13.52
C ASP A 66 12.02 -12.19 13.49
N GLN A 67 10.96 -11.89 12.73
CA GLN A 67 9.77 -12.76 12.64
C GLN A 67 9.35 -13.12 11.22
N LEU A 68 9.23 -12.13 10.32
CA LEU A 68 8.67 -12.39 8.99
C LEU A 68 9.65 -13.16 8.10
N LEU A 69 10.92 -12.76 8.05
CA LEU A 69 11.93 -13.41 7.22
C LEU A 69 12.16 -14.88 7.59
N PRO A 70 12.31 -15.27 8.88
CA PRO A 70 12.41 -16.69 9.24
C PRO A 70 11.19 -17.51 8.81
N LYS A 71 9.97 -16.99 9.00
CA LYS A 71 8.74 -17.67 8.60
C LYS A 71 8.64 -17.84 7.08
N ILE A 72 9.04 -16.81 6.32
CA ILE A 72 9.09 -16.88 4.86
C ILE A 72 10.11 -17.93 4.42
N ASP A 73 11.32 -17.94 4.99
CA ASP A 73 12.35 -18.92 4.64
C ASP A 73 11.90 -20.36 4.94
N GLU A 74 11.29 -20.60 6.10
CA GLU A 74 10.71 -21.89 6.46
C GLU A 74 9.61 -22.32 5.47
N PHE A 75 8.66 -21.44 5.17
CA PHE A 75 7.59 -21.70 4.22
C PHE A 75 8.12 -21.98 2.81
N MET A 76 9.12 -21.22 2.35
CA MET A 76 9.73 -21.45 1.04
C MET A 76 10.45 -22.80 0.98
N ARG A 77 11.20 -23.17 2.03
CA ARG A 77 11.90 -24.46 2.11
C ARG A 77 10.93 -25.63 2.13
N SER A 78 9.77 -25.50 2.78
CA SER A 78 8.78 -26.59 2.82
C SER A 78 8.14 -26.90 1.46
N HIS A 79 8.30 -26.01 0.47
CA HIS A 79 7.80 -26.19 -0.89
C HIS A 79 8.92 -26.28 -1.94
N GLN A 80 10.18 -26.43 -1.52
CA GLN A 80 11.35 -26.49 -2.41
C GLN A 80 11.71 -27.90 -2.92
N SER A 81 10.92 -28.93 -2.63
CA SER A 81 11.14 -30.28 -3.18
C SER A 81 10.32 -30.53 -4.45
N ASN A 82 11.02 -30.92 -5.52
CA ASN A 82 10.53 -31.86 -6.54
C ASN A 82 9.95 -33.12 -5.89
#